data_AF-A0A375A9V9-F1
#
_entry.id   AF-A0A375A9V9-F1
#
_cell.length_a   1.000
_cell.length_b   1.000
_cell.length_c   1.000
_cell.angle_alpha   90.00
_cell.angle_beta   90.00
_cell.angle_gamma   90.00
#
_symmetry.space_group_name_H-M   'P 1'
#
loop_
_entity.id
_entity.type
_entity.pdbx_description
1 polymer ?
#
loop_
_entity_poly.entity_id
_entity_poly.type
_entity_poly.pdbx_seq_one_letter_code
_entity_poly.pdbx_strand_id
1 'polypeptide(L)'
;MSPQTNGICERFHKTILNEFYQVTFRKKLYGDLDTLQADLDEWLTHYNNERTHQGKMCCGRTPMETLLDGKRIWADKNLSQM
;
A
#
# COMPACT_ATOMS: atom_id res chain seq x y z
N MET A 1 -22.00 -15.53 4.00
CA MET A 1 -20.99 -14.46 4.08
C MET A 1 -19.65 -15.05 3.69
N SER A 2 -19.08 -14.68 2.54
CA SER A 2 -17.68 -15.04 2.27
C SER A 2 -16.79 -14.07 3.04
N PRO A 3 -15.73 -14.53 3.71
CA PRO A 3 -14.82 -13.62 4.41
C PRO A 3 -14.23 -12.62 3.41
N GLN A 4 -14.35 -11.33 3.71
CA GLN A 4 -13.53 -10.30 3.07
C GLN A 4 -12.12 -10.50 3.59
N THR A 5 -11.23 -11.02 2.75
CA THR A 5 -9.87 -11.35 3.17
C THR A 5 -9.06 -10.06 3.34
N ASN A 6 -8.84 -9.66 4.59
CA ASN A 6 -7.92 -8.57 5.00
C ASN A 6 -6.43 -8.87 4.73
N GLY A 7 -6.12 -9.93 3.97
CA GLY A 7 -4.76 -10.43 3.81
C GLY A 7 -3.78 -9.46 3.13
N ILE A 8 -4.26 -8.52 2.31
CA ILE A 8 -3.41 -7.45 1.77
C ILE A 8 -3.04 -6.44 2.85
N CYS A 9 -4.03 -5.97 3.62
CA CYS A 9 -3.79 -5.01 4.71
C CYS A 9 -2.88 -5.61 5.79
N GLU A 10 -3.13 -6.86 6.19
CA GLU A 10 -2.28 -7.56 7.16
C GLU A 10 -0.84 -7.74 6.65
N ARG A 11 -0.67 -8.06 5.37
CA ARG A 11 0.66 -8.17 4.76
C ARG A 11 1.35 -6.81 4.70
N PHE A 12 0.64 -5.75 4.34
CA PHE A 12 1.15 -4.39 4.34
C PHE A 12 1.63 -3.98 5.74
N HIS A 13 0.84 -4.21 6.79
CA HIS A 13 1.24 -3.91 8.17
C HIS A 13 2.52 -4.64 8.60
N LYS A 14 2.69 -5.91 8.21
CA LYS A 14 3.94 -6.65 8.44
C LYS A 14 5.10 -6.06 7.64
N THR A 15 4.86 -5.70 6.38
CA THR A 15 5.88 -5.12 5.50
C THR A 15 6.38 -3.77 6.02
N ILE A 16 5.49 -2.83 6.35
CA ILE A 16 5.88 -1.51 6.84
C ILE A 16 6.59 -1.58 8.19
N LEU A 17 6.17 -2.50 9.07
CA LEU A 17 6.87 -2.75 10.33
C LEU A 17 8.33 -3.21 10.10
N ASN A 18 8.53 -4.21 9.25
CA ASN A 18 9.83 -4.83 9.06
C ASN A 18 10.78 -4.00 8.18
N GLU A 19 10.24 -3.35 7.15
CA GLU A 19 11.06 -2.65 6.14
C GLU A 19 11.25 -1.17 6.44
N PHE A 20 10.27 -0.51 7.08
CA PHE A 20 10.36 0.91 7.44
C PHE A 20 10.68 1.08 8.93
N TYR A 21 9.74 0.78 9.84
CA TYR A 21 9.88 1.18 11.25
C TYR A 21 11.09 0.55 11.95
N GLN A 22 11.26 -0.77 11.85
CA GLN A 22 12.41 -1.45 12.46
C GLN A 22 13.76 -1.02 11.87
N VAL A 23 13.78 -0.65 10.59
CA VAL A 23 15.01 -0.19 9.93
C VAL A 23 15.32 1.24 10.35
N THR A 24 14.33 2.13 10.28
CA THR A 24 14.55 3.56 10.46
C THR A 24 14.89 3.91 11.91
N PHE A 25 14.20 3.30 12.88
CA PHE A 25 14.50 3.50 14.29
C PHE A 25 15.86 2.94 14.73
N ARG A 26 16.50 2.08 13.93
CA ARG A 26 17.90 1.66 14.15
C ARG A 26 18.92 2.59 13.49
N LYS A 27 18.54 3.34 12.46
CA LYS A 27 19.45 4.17 11.65
C LYS A 27 19.42 5.65 12.03
N LYS A 28 18.27 6.16 12.46
CA LYS A 28 18.01 7.58 12.69
C LYS A 28 17.28 7.76 14.01
N LEU A 29 17.78 8.67 14.84
CA LEU A 29 17.06 9.15 16.02
C LEU A 29 16.17 10.31 15.58
N TYR A 30 14.87 10.21 15.84
CA TYR A 30 13.89 11.24 15.51
C TYR A 30 13.66 12.14 16.73
N GLY A 31 13.81 13.45 16.55
CA GLY A 31 13.56 14.44 17.60
C GLY A 31 12.09 14.88 17.69
N ASP A 32 11.35 14.70 16.61
CA ASP A 32 9.95 15.09 16.46
C ASP A 32 9.22 14.13 15.51
N LEU A 33 7.89 14.19 15.53
CA LEU A 33 7.04 13.33 14.73
C LEU A 33 7.02 13.72 13.25
N ASP A 34 7.17 15.01 12.93
CA ASP A 34 7.10 15.52 11.56
C ASP A 34 8.24 14.95 10.70
N THR A 35 9.43 14.86 11.29
CA THR A 35 10.60 14.25 10.65
C THR A 35 10.40 12.76 10.39
N LEU A 36 9.73 12.03 11.29
CA LEU A 36 9.37 10.63 11.06
C LEU A 36 8.31 10.49 9.97
N GLN A 37 7.32 11.39 9.97
CA GLN A 37 6.24 11.40 8.98
C GLN A 37 6.78 11.66 7.57
N ALA A 38 7.71 12.59 7.40
CA ALA A 38 8.33 12.87 6.10
C ALA A 38 9.02 11.64 5.50
N ASP A 39 9.83 10.93 6.29
CA ASP A 39 10.48 9.69 5.84
C ASP A 39 9.46 8.58 5.54
N LEU A 40 8.37 8.51 6.31
CA LEU A 40 7.29 7.56 6.10
C LEU A 40 6.53 7.84 4.79
N ASP A 41 6.24 9.10 4.50
CA ASP A 41 5.54 9.53 3.29
C ASP A 41 6.35 9.22 2.03
N GLU A 42 7.67 9.43 2.08
CA GLU A 42 8.59 9.03 1.00
C GLU A 42 8.54 7.51 0.79
N TRP A 43 8.66 6.73 1.87
CA TRP A 43 8.60 5.27 1.79
C TRP A 43 7.26 4.77 1.24
N LEU A 44 6.15 5.38 1.67
CA LEU A 44 4.81 5.06 1.17
C LEU A 44 4.66 5.41 -0.31
N THR A 45 5.23 6.52 -0.76
CA THR A 45 5.22 6.92 -2.17
C THR A 45 5.89 5.85 -3.03
N HIS A 46 7.08 5.39 -2.64
CA HIS A 46 7.77 4.30 -3.30
C HIS A 46 6.97 2.99 -3.26
N TYR A 47 6.47 2.58 -2.09
CA TYR A 47 5.67 1.36 -1.94
C TYR A 47 4.44 1.35 -2.85
N ASN A 48 3.74 2.49 -2.93
CA ASN A 48 2.48 2.60 -3.65
C ASN A 48 2.64 2.76 -5.16
N ASN A 49 3.71 3.42 -5.63
CA ASN A 49 3.85 3.84 -7.02
C ASN A 49 4.99 3.15 -7.78
N GLU A 50 5.96 2.54 -7.10
CA GLU A 50 7.14 1.95 -7.74
C GLU A 50 7.26 0.46 -7.46
N ARG A 51 6.84 0.00 -6.28
CA ARG A 51 6.94 -1.41 -5.90
C ARG A 51 5.87 -2.26 -6.59
N THR A 52 6.30 -3.11 -7.52
CA THR A 52 5.44 -4.13 -8.13
C THR A 52 5.17 -5.29 -7.18
N HIS A 53 3.94 -5.82 -7.18
CA HIS A 53 3.58 -7.01 -6.40
C HIS A 53 3.10 -8.15 -7.31
N GLN A 54 3.73 -9.32 -7.21
CA GLN A 54 3.40 -10.50 -8.02
C GLN A 54 2.19 -11.32 -7.49
N GLY A 55 1.53 -10.86 -6.42
CA GLY A 55 0.36 -11.55 -5.88
C GLY A 55 -0.84 -11.47 -6.82
N LYS A 56 -1.79 -12.42 -6.68
CA LYS A 56 -3.00 -12.56 -7.53
C LYS A 56 -3.79 -11.27 -7.75
N MET A 57 -3.77 -10.34 -6.80
CA MET A 57 -4.54 -9.09 -6.90
C MET A 57 -3.81 -8.04 -7.76
N CYS A 58 -2.50 -7.92 -7.60
CA CYS A 58 -1.72 -6.90 -8.28
C CYS A 58 -1.17 -7.39 -9.63
N CYS A 59 -0.87 -8.68 -9.78
CA CYS A 59 -0.40 -9.28 -11.04
C CYS A 59 0.82 -8.56 -11.65
N GLY A 60 1.79 -8.20 -10.82
CA GLY A 60 2.98 -7.46 -11.24
C GLY A 60 2.80 -5.94 -11.33
N ARG A 61 1.60 -5.42 -11.05
CA ARG A 61 1.32 -3.99 -10.94
C ARG A 61 1.68 -3.46 -9.55
N THR A 62 1.77 -2.15 -9.45
CA THR A 62 1.89 -1.43 -8.17
C THR A 62 0.54 -1.37 -7.46
N PRO A 63 0.52 -1.10 -6.13
CA PRO A 63 -0.72 -0.89 -5.40
C PRO A 63 -1.59 0.20 -6.03
N MET A 64 -1.00 1.31 -6.49
CA MET A 64 -1.74 2.42 -7.09
C MET A 64 -2.33 2.08 -8.45
N GLU A 65 -1.58 1.39 -9.32
CA GLU A 65 -2.11 0.90 -10.60
C GLU A 65 -3.31 -0.04 -10.37
N THR A 66 -3.19 -0.92 -9.36
CA THR A 66 -4.27 -1.86 -8.99
C THR A 66 -5.51 -1.13 -8.48
N LEU A 67 -5.33 -0.08 -7.67
CA LEU A 67 -6.41 0.76 -7.16
C LEU A 67 -7.13 1.52 -8.30
N LEU A 68 -6.37 2.14 -9.21
CA LEU A 68 -6.93 2.91 -10.32
C LEU A 68 -7.75 2.01 -11.26
N ASP A 69 -7.23 0.83 -11.58
CA ASP A 69 -7.96 -0.16 -12.37
C ASP A 69 -9.24 -0.64 -11.67
N GLY A 70 -9.16 -0.91 -10.36
CA GLY A 70 -10.33 -1.26 -9.55
C GLY A 70 -11.41 -0.17 -9.53
N LYS A 71 -11.02 1.11 -9.44
CA LYS A 71 -11.94 2.25 -9.52
C LYS A 71 -12.65 2.32 -10.87
N ARG A 72 -11.93 2.10 -11.97
CA ARG A 72 -12.50 2.06 -13.33
C ARG A 72 -13.54 0.94 -13.46
N ILE A 73 -13.18 -0.28 -13.06
CA ILE A 73 -14.09 -1.44 -13.10
C ILE A 73 -15.37 -1.17 -12.29
N TRP A 74 -15.25 -0.52 -11.14
CA TRP A 74 -16.41 -0.15 -10.32
C TRP A 74 -17.31 0.88 -11.01
N ALA A 75 -16.72 1.92 -11.60
CA ALA A 75 -17.47 2.94 -12.34
C ALA A 75 -18.24 2.33 -13.52
N ASP A 76 -17.60 1.48 -14.31
CA ASP A 76 -18.22 0.80 -15.45
C ASP A 76 -19.40 -0.08 -15.03
N LYS A 77 -19.28 -0.79 -13.90
CA LYS A 77 -20.37 -1.59 -13.33
C LYS A 77 -21.56 -0.74 -12.90
N ASN A 78 -21.33 0.40 -12.24
CA ASN A 78 -22.42 1.30 -11.85
C ASN A 78 -23.14 1.91 -13.05
N LEU A 79 -22.40 2.27 -14.11
CA LEU A 79 -22.99 2.78 -15.35
C LEU A 79 -23.85 1.74 -16.06
N SER A 80 -23.46 0.45 -16.01
CA SER A 80 -24.27 -0.66 -16.56
C SER A 80 -25.51 -1.01 -15.73
N GLN A 81 -25.66 -0.44 -14.53
CA GLN A 81 -26.80 -0.63 -13.63
C GLN A 81 -27.81 0.53 -13.64
N MET A 82 -27.50 1.62 -14.36
CA MET A 82 -28.45 2.71 -14.66
C MET A 82 -29.13 2.46 -16.00
#